data_AF-A0A652KHJ3-F1
#
_entry.id   AF-A0A652KHJ3-F1
#
_cell.length_a   1.000
_cell.length_b   1.000
_cell.length_c   1.000
_cell.angle_alpha   90.00
_cell.angle_beta   90.00
_cell.angle_gamma   90.00
#
_symmetry.space_group_name_H-M   'P 1'
#
loop_
_entity.id
_entity.type
_entity.pdbx_description
1 polymer ?
#
loop_
_entity_poly.entity_id
_entity_poly.type
_entity_poly.pdbx_seq_one_letter_code
_entity_poly.pdbx_strand_id
1 'polypeptide(L)' 'LTVKIPELDLIVPFEKGEEVRTEVSAKFRQAGVRSELADAGLELTRWWTDRKGRFALSLAIAR' A
#
# COMPACT_ATOMS: atom_id res chain seq x y z
N LEU A 1 -6.93 2.79 -28.34
CA LEU A 1 -6.99 4.15 -27.75
C LEU A 1 -5.58 4.73 -27.81
N THR A 2 -5.39 6.05 -27.89
CA THR A 2 -4.05 6.67 -27.84
C THR A 2 -4.03 7.78 -26.80
N VAL A 3 -2.98 7.85 -26.00
CA VAL A 3 -2.74 8.91 -25.02
C VAL A 3 -1.54 9.73 -25.46
N LYS A 4 -1.68 11.06 -25.50
CA LYS A 4 -0.55 11.98 -25.74
C LYS A 4 0.05 12.39 -24.39
N ILE A 5 1.36 12.30 -24.27
CA ILE A 5 2.16 12.91 -23.21
C ILE A 5 2.83 14.15 -23.84
N PRO A 6 2.25 15.36 -23.68
CA PRO A 6 2.63 16.54 -24.45
C PRO A 6 4.08 16.97 -24.23
N GLU A 7 4.54 16.99 -22.97
CA GLU A 7 5.88 17.45 -22.59
C GLU A 7 7.00 16.58 -23.16
N LEU A 8 6.68 15.33 -23.52
CA LEU A 8 7.62 14.38 -24.11
C LEU A 8 7.42 14.18 -25.62
N ASP A 9 6.46 14.91 -26.22
CA ASP A 9 5.98 14.68 -27.59
C ASP A 9 5.62 13.20 -27.88
N LEU A 10 5.24 12.42 -26.86
CA LEU A 10 5.06 10.97 -26.97
C LEU A 10 3.59 10.59 -27.13
N ILE A 11 3.30 9.68 -28.07
CA ILE A 11 1.97 9.08 -28.24
C ILE A 11 2.08 7.60 -27.86
N VAL A 12 1.30 7.18 -26.86
CA VAL A 12 1.26 5.79 -26.37
C VAL A 12 -0.06 5.14 -26.81
N PRO A 13 -0.02 4.08 -27.63
CA PRO A 13 -1.20 3.31 -27.97
C PRO A 13 -1.61 2.39 -26.82
N PHE A 14 -2.91 2.11 -26.74
CA PHE A 14 -3.53 1.12 -25.87
C PHE A 14 -4.38 0.18 -26.71
N GLU A 15 -4.12 -1.11 -26.61
CA GLU A 15 -4.92 -2.18 -27.20
C GLU A 15 -6.26 -2.36 -26.47
N LYS A 16 -7.18 -3.10 -27.08
CA LYS A 16 -8.48 -3.39 -26.47
C LYS A 16 -8.28 -4.29 -25.24
N GLY A 17 -8.63 -3.77 -24.06
CA GLY A 17 -8.49 -4.50 -22.80
C GLY A 17 -7.10 -4.37 -22.16
N GLU A 18 -6.21 -3.58 -22.75
CA GLU A 18 -4.96 -3.21 -22.11
C GLU A 18 -5.24 -2.31 -20.89
N GLU A 19 -4.65 -2.65 -19.76
CA GLU A 19 -4.84 -1.96 -18.49
C GLU A 19 -3.55 -1.32 -17.99
N VAL A 20 -3.68 -0.19 -17.30
CA VAL A 20 -2.58 0.44 -16.57
C VAL A 20 -2.87 0.41 -15.09
N ARG A 21 -1.92 -0.14 -14.33
CA ARG A 21 -1.97 -0.13 -12.87
C ARG A 21 -1.57 1.24 -12.36
N THR A 22 -2.52 1.94 -11.75
CA THR A 22 -2.33 3.30 -11.21
C THR A 22 -1.99 3.30 -9.72
N GLU A 23 -2.38 2.26 -8.97
CA GLU A 23 -2.19 2.21 -7.53
C GLU A 23 -2.02 0.77 -7.01
N VAL A 24 -1.32 0.63 -5.88
CA VAL A 24 -1.35 -0.56 -5.03
C VAL A 24 -1.70 -0.13 -3.61
N SER A 25 -2.78 -0.70 -3.06
CA SER A 25 -3.21 -0.46 -1.67
C SER A 25 -3.20 -1.76 -0.88
N ALA A 26 -2.03 -2.10 -0.31
CA ALA A 26 -1.83 -3.32 0.47
C ALA A 26 -2.75 -3.37 1.70
N LYS A 27 -3.21 -4.58 2.05
CA LYS A 27 -4.05 -4.83 3.23
C LYS A 27 -3.31 -5.76 4.18
N PHE A 28 -3.40 -5.45 5.46
CA PHE A 28 -2.54 -6.02 6.47
C PHE A 28 -3.29 -6.99 7.38
N ARG A 29 -2.57 -8.01 7.85
CA ARG A 29 -2.96 -8.84 8.98
C ARG A 29 -2.08 -8.45 10.16
N GLN A 30 -2.65 -8.42 11.37
CA GLN A 30 -1.91 -7.99 12.57
C GLN A 30 -0.60 -8.78 12.79
N ALA A 31 -0.60 -10.09 12.51
CA ALA A 31 0.61 -10.91 12.60
C ALA A 31 1.70 -10.47 11.61
N GLY A 32 1.33 -10.08 10.39
CA GLY A 32 2.26 -9.53 9.40
C GLY A 32 2.84 -8.20 9.87
N VAL A 33 2.00 -7.27 10.34
CA VAL A 33 2.45 -5.98 10.88
C VAL A 33 3.43 -6.17 12.04
N ARG A 34 3.18 -7.14 12.93
CA ARG A 34 4.10 -7.47 14.02
C ARG A 34 5.46 -7.94 13.51
N SER A 35 5.49 -8.77 12.47
CA SER A 35 6.74 -9.23 11.85
C SER A 35 7.48 -8.07 11.20
N GLU A 36 6.80 -7.28 10.37
CA GLU A 36 7.39 -6.13 9.67
C GLU A 36 7.95 -5.08 10.65
N LEU A 37 7.25 -4.82 11.77
CA LEU A 37 7.77 -3.96 12.83
C LEU A 37 9.02 -4.57 13.50
N ALA A 38 9.01 -5.87 13.81
CA ALA A 38 10.16 -6.53 14.43
C ALA A 38 11.38 -6.53 13.52
N ASP A 39 11.19 -6.74 12.21
CA ASP A 39 12.25 -6.67 11.19
C ASP A 39 12.83 -5.26 11.09
N ALA A 40 12.03 -4.23 11.39
CA ALA A 40 12.45 -2.84 11.49
C ALA A 40 13.06 -2.46 12.86
N GLY A 41 13.25 -3.41 13.78
CA GLY A 41 13.78 -3.14 15.13
C GLY A 41 12.77 -2.50 16.10
N LEU A 42 11.47 -2.57 15.78
CA LEU A 42 10.40 -2.00 16.59
C LEU A 42 9.58 -3.12 17.26
N GLU A 43 9.23 -2.91 18.52
CA GLU A 43 8.29 -3.78 19.24
C GLU A 43 6.88 -3.18 19.25
N LEU A 44 5.90 -3.94 18.77
CA LEU A 44 4.47 -3.57 18.84
C LEU A 44 3.97 -3.67 20.28
N THR A 45 3.66 -2.52 20.90
CA THR A 45 3.22 -2.45 22.31
C THR A 45 1.72 -2.24 22.47
N ARG A 46 1.05 -1.59 21.52
CA ARG A 46 -0.41 -1.42 21.50
C ARG A 46 -0.98 -1.61 20.11
N TRP A 47 -2.21 -2.09 20.07
CA TRP A 47 -3.00 -2.28 18.86
C TRP A 47 -4.43 -1.88 19.13
N TRP A 48 -4.95 -0.93 18.36
CA TRP A 48 -6.35 -0.53 18.41
C TRP A 48 -6.99 -0.73 17.06
N THR A 49 -8.25 -1.12 17.04
CA THR A 49 -9.07 -1.16 15.83
C THR A 49 -10.35 -0.37 16.01
N ASP A 50 -10.98 0.02 14.92
CA ASP A 50 -12.38 0.43 14.98
C ASP A 50 -13.27 -0.75 15.43
N ARG A 51 -14.51 -0.46 15.84
CA ARG A 51 -15.45 -1.47 16.36
C ARG A 51 -15.73 -2.63 15.38
N LYS A 52 -15.56 -2.40 14.07
CA LYS A 52 -15.76 -3.41 13.04
C LYS A 52 -14.46 -4.07 12.58
N GLY A 53 -13.31 -3.73 13.17
CA GLY A 53 -12.02 -4.35 12.85
C GLY A 53 -11.52 -4.10 11.42
N ARG A 54 -11.87 -2.96 10.81
CA ARG A 54 -11.54 -2.64 9.41
C ARG A 54 -10.26 -1.84 9.26
N PHE A 55 -9.87 -1.10 10.29
CA PHE A 55 -8.64 -0.33 10.33
C PHE A 55 -7.97 -0.49 11.68
N ALA A 56 -6.63 -0.41 11.69
CA ALA A 56 -5.85 -0.55 12.90
C ALA A 56 -4.82 0.58 13.07
N LEU A 57 -4.60 0.98 14.31
CA LEU A 57 -3.51 1.86 14.72
C LEU A 57 -2.57 1.08 15.63
N SER A 58 -1.27 1.13 15.33
CA SER A 58 -0.21 0.49 16.11
C SER A 58 0.58 1.54 16.87
N LEU A 59 0.89 1.28 18.15
CA LEU A 59 1.98 1.94 18.86
C LEU A 59 3.14 0.97 18.95
N ALA A 60 4.32 1.40 18.52
CA ALA A 60 5.54 0.62 18.61
C ALA A 60 6.67 1.47 19.22
N ILE A 61 7.60 0.81 19.89
CA ILE A 61 8.80 1.45 20.46
C ILE A 61 10.05 0.81 19.86
N ALA A 62 11.14 1.58 19.76
CA ALA A 62 12.44 1.03 19.41
C ALA A 62 12.89 0.02 20.46
N ARG A 63 13.47 -1.08 19.99
CA ARG A 63 14.22 -2.02 20.83
C ARG A 63 15.60 -1.48 21.15
#